data_AF-A0A177ARQ2-F1
#
_entry.id   AF-A0A177ARQ2-F1
#
_cell.length_a   1.000
_cell.length_b   1.000
_cell.length_c   1.000
_cell.angle_alpha   90.00
_cell.angle_beta   90.00
_cell.angle_gamma   90.00
#
_symmetry.space_group_name_H-M   'P 1'
#
loop_
_entity.id
_entity.type
_entity.pdbx_description
1 polymer ?
#
loop_
_entity_poly.entity_id
_entity_poly.type
_entity_poly.pdbx_seq_one_letter_code
_entity_poly.pdbx_strand_id
1 'polypeptide(L)'
;MTDQIGYNTIILSISPLLEIYRPTNKWCRFFTKCFIRDKPTNRVYTILKLSIYQILKLNTDFGLNNDMRVFLHTYLMSLKYHTVYIHKEMEYFIKNLHGINAECPHPRIFNNLMTKCLSAIEILYEERKNCIMLKIDDNNSNKIIEPENENKLLIYMTIINNLVEYDDWKLQLSAVLQPIPFPIVACTHCLFLRKLSPIVIEIASDVHCSIHQTILPIRKNKKCLLDLYEKYEEMDKDRFENTEIFIHLIGKLLTCCYHRKIPFRSLLCYKDTCIYRAKMGCKIAIDYIGLLLKHNMVDAHNRLLLINVLKTSPNGKKLHSKICSQQMFICRMQSLDTPKYITFSPNSSNEDLINFVNTGRYANVEVLSLAFTNITSEAAYYITKFKKLKVLDLWSTK
;
A
#
# COMPACT_ATOMS: atom_id res chain seq x y z
N MET A 1 -5.32 -49.65 34.98
CA MET A 1 -4.12 -48.92 34.50
C MET A 1 -3.95 -49.22 33.02
N THR A 2 -4.64 -48.46 32.18
CA THR A 2 -4.45 -48.49 30.72
C THR A 2 -3.74 -47.18 30.39
N ASP A 3 -2.43 -47.26 30.19
CA ASP A 3 -1.61 -46.13 29.77
C ASP A 3 -2.18 -45.59 28.45
N GLN A 4 -2.87 -44.46 28.52
CA GLN A 4 -3.20 -43.68 27.32
C GLN A 4 -1.87 -43.26 26.72
N ILE A 5 -1.48 -43.89 25.60
CA ILE A 5 -0.34 -43.46 24.81
C ILE A 5 -0.56 -41.99 24.48
N GLY A 6 0.30 -41.12 25.02
CA GLY A 6 0.20 -39.67 24.85
C GLY A 6 0.30 -39.27 23.36
N TYR A 7 -0.36 -38.18 22.99
CA TYR A 7 -0.40 -37.68 21.62
C TYR A 7 1.02 -37.45 21.07
N ASN A 8 1.93 -36.96 21.93
CA ASN A 8 3.33 -36.77 21.60
C ASN A 8 4.02 -38.05 21.11
N THR A 9 3.81 -39.18 21.80
CA THR A 9 4.41 -40.47 21.46
C THR A 9 3.90 -40.97 20.11
N ILE A 10 2.59 -40.82 19.85
CA ILE A 10 2.00 -41.23 18.57
C ILE A 10 2.59 -40.40 17.42
N ILE A 11 2.69 -39.07 17.57
CA ILE A 11 3.22 -38.19 16.53
C ILE A 11 4.68 -38.52 16.21
N LEU A 12 5.49 -38.80 17.24
CA LEU A 12 6.89 -39.22 17.05
C LEU A 12 6.98 -40.54 16.26
N SER A 13 6.13 -41.52 16.59
CA SER A 13 6.11 -42.82 15.89
C SER A 13 5.69 -42.71 14.42
N ILE A 14 4.78 -41.79 14.10
CA ILE A 14 4.31 -41.59 12.70
C ILE A 14 5.11 -40.54 11.92
N SER A 15 6.12 -39.89 12.54
CA SER A 15 6.90 -38.81 11.93
C SER A 15 7.40 -39.13 10.51
N PRO A 16 7.95 -40.33 10.21
CA PRO A 16 8.43 -40.64 8.86
C PRO A 16 7.33 -40.59 7.81
N LEU A 17 6.09 -40.91 8.19
CA LEU A 17 4.93 -40.82 7.29
C LEU A 17 4.53 -39.37 7.03
N LEU A 18 4.70 -38.47 8.02
CA LEU A 18 4.33 -37.05 7.90
C LEU A 18 5.26 -36.29 6.95
N GLU A 19 6.48 -36.77 6.74
CA GLU A 19 7.40 -36.19 5.75
C GLU A 19 6.97 -36.48 4.31
N ILE A 20 6.30 -37.61 4.09
CA ILE A 20 5.94 -38.10 2.76
C ILE A 20 4.48 -37.75 2.40
N TYR A 21 3.57 -37.91 3.36
CA TYR A 21 2.13 -37.82 3.12
C TYR A 21 1.55 -36.48 3.57
N ARG A 22 0.60 -35.97 2.77
CA ARG A 22 -0.11 -34.73 3.09
C ARG A 22 -1.07 -34.95 4.28
N PRO A 23 -1.19 -33.96 5.19
CA PRO A 23 -2.09 -34.10 6.32
C PRO A 23 -3.55 -34.15 5.88
N THR A 24 -4.25 -35.21 6.26
CA THR A 24 -5.70 -35.32 6.05
C THR A 24 -6.47 -34.51 7.10
N ASN A 25 -7.76 -34.26 6.88
CA ASN A 25 -8.63 -33.60 7.88
C ASN A 25 -8.65 -34.35 9.23
N LYS A 26 -8.63 -35.69 9.19
CA LYS A 26 -8.54 -36.52 10.42
C LYS A 26 -7.24 -36.30 11.18
N TRP A 27 -6.12 -36.19 10.46
CA TRP A 27 -4.81 -35.90 11.07
C TRP A 27 -4.79 -34.49 11.66
N CYS A 28 -5.32 -33.49 10.96
CA CYS A 28 -5.41 -32.12 11.46
C CYS A 28 -6.22 -32.03 12.77
N ARG A 29 -7.35 -32.74 12.86
CA ARG A 29 -8.13 -32.86 14.12
C ARG A 29 -7.30 -33.49 15.23
N PHE A 30 -6.56 -34.56 14.92
CA PHE A 30 -5.71 -35.23 15.89
C PHE A 30 -4.57 -34.32 16.39
N PHE A 31 -3.86 -33.64 15.49
CA PHE A 31 -2.79 -32.71 15.86
C PHE A 31 -3.30 -31.51 16.66
N THR A 32 -4.49 -31.00 16.32
CA THR A 32 -5.15 -29.95 17.10
C THR A 32 -5.39 -30.39 18.54
N LYS A 33 -5.85 -31.64 18.75
CA LYS A 33 -6.02 -32.19 20.10
C LYS A 33 -4.70 -32.31 20.86
N CYS A 34 -3.60 -32.65 20.18
CA CYS A 34 -2.26 -32.66 20.79
C CYS A 34 -1.87 -31.30 21.36
N PHE A 35 -2.12 -30.22 20.60
CA PHE A 35 -1.83 -28.86 21.07
C PHE A 35 -2.68 -28.44 22.28
N ILE A 36 -3.95 -28.85 22.30
CA ILE A 36 -4.90 -28.46 23.36
C ILE A 36 -4.66 -29.27 24.65
N ARG A 37 -4.40 -30.59 24.54
CA ARG A 37 -4.41 -31.51 25.69
C ARG A 37 -3.02 -31.80 26.25
N ASP A 38 -2.06 -32.12 25.39
CA ASP A 38 -0.79 -32.70 25.84
C ASP A 38 0.38 -31.72 25.81
N LYS A 39 0.22 -30.58 25.11
CA LYS A 39 1.28 -29.62 24.76
C LYS A 39 2.45 -30.31 24.03
N PRO A 40 2.74 -29.94 22.77
CA PRO A 40 3.76 -30.66 22.02
C PRO A 40 5.15 -30.43 22.58
N THR A 41 5.97 -31.48 22.61
CA THR A 41 7.42 -31.32 22.84
C THR A 41 8.07 -30.59 21.67
N ASN A 42 9.26 -30.01 21.86
CA ASN A 42 9.99 -29.30 20.77
C ASN A 42 10.21 -30.16 19.52
N ARG A 43 10.44 -31.48 19.69
CA ARG A 43 10.54 -32.43 18.57
C ARG A 43 9.23 -32.56 17.82
N VAL A 44 8.13 -32.81 18.55
CA VAL A 44 6.78 -32.91 17.95
C VAL A 44 6.39 -31.60 17.27
N TYR A 45 6.74 -30.45 17.86
CA TYR A 45 6.51 -29.14 17.26
C TYR A 45 7.17 -28.98 15.89
N THR A 46 8.41 -29.44 15.75
CA THR A 46 9.16 -29.41 14.50
C THR A 46 8.52 -30.30 13.43
N ILE A 47 8.03 -31.48 13.82
CA ILE A 47 7.31 -32.40 12.93
C ILE A 47 5.98 -31.78 12.45
N LEU A 48 5.21 -31.20 13.38
CA LEU A 48 3.94 -30.55 13.05
C LEU A 48 4.14 -29.31 12.16
N LYS A 49 5.25 -28.59 12.32
CA LYS A 49 5.64 -27.49 11.42
C LYS A 49 5.77 -27.95 9.96
N LEU A 50 6.33 -29.13 9.71
CA LEU A 50 6.41 -29.70 8.35
C LEU A 50 5.01 -29.97 7.76
N SER A 51 4.11 -30.51 8.58
CA SER A 51 2.71 -30.70 8.19
C SER A 51 2.02 -29.37 7.85
N ILE A 52 2.28 -28.32 8.62
CA ILE A 52 1.78 -26.97 8.32
C ILE A 52 2.34 -26.44 6.99
N TYR A 53 3.63 -26.67 6.70
CA TYR A 53 4.24 -26.29 5.43
C TYR A 53 3.58 -27.00 4.25
N GLN A 54 3.35 -28.30 4.35
CA GLN A 54 2.64 -29.05 3.30
C GLN A 54 1.21 -28.51 3.10
N ILE A 55 0.49 -28.19 4.18
CA ILE A 55 -0.85 -27.60 4.09
C ILE A 55 -0.83 -26.28 3.33
N LEU A 56 0.08 -25.37 3.69
CA LEU A 56 0.15 -24.04 3.08
C LEU A 56 0.66 -24.07 1.63
N LYS A 57 1.59 -24.98 1.31
CA LYS A 57 2.21 -25.10 -0.03
C LYS A 57 1.32 -25.84 -1.03
N LEU A 58 0.68 -26.93 -0.61
CA LEU A 58 0.15 -27.92 -1.55
C LEU A 58 -1.37 -27.97 -1.64
N ASN A 59 -2.11 -27.46 -0.65
CA ASN A 59 -3.57 -27.56 -0.66
C ASN A 59 -4.23 -26.43 -1.47
N THR A 60 -5.04 -26.84 -2.45
CA THR A 60 -5.97 -25.98 -3.23
C THR A 60 -7.13 -25.50 -2.36
N ASP A 61 -7.71 -26.41 -1.59
CA ASP A 61 -9.00 -26.21 -0.93
C ASP A 61 -8.85 -25.81 0.54
N PHE A 62 -7.75 -25.15 0.88
CA PHE A 62 -7.45 -24.75 2.25
C PHE A 62 -8.59 -23.90 2.85
N GLY A 63 -9.18 -23.00 2.06
CA GLY A 63 -10.32 -22.18 2.50
C GLY A 63 -11.57 -22.98 2.89
N LEU A 64 -11.80 -24.14 2.27
CA LEU A 64 -12.97 -25.00 2.50
C LEU A 64 -12.76 -25.97 3.67
N ASN A 65 -11.51 -26.33 3.98
CA ASN A 65 -11.20 -27.33 5.00
C ASN A 65 -11.08 -26.72 6.40
N ASN A 66 -12.17 -26.77 7.18
CA ASN A 66 -12.19 -26.21 8.53
C ASN A 66 -11.11 -26.80 9.45
N ASP A 67 -10.89 -28.12 9.41
CA ASP A 67 -9.92 -28.79 10.29
C ASP A 67 -8.48 -28.34 10.05
N MET A 68 -8.11 -28.09 8.78
CA MET A 68 -6.80 -27.53 8.43
C MET A 68 -6.65 -26.09 8.92
N ARG A 69 -7.69 -25.27 8.79
CA ARG A 69 -7.70 -23.88 9.27
C ARG A 69 -7.63 -23.77 10.78
N VAL A 70 -8.27 -24.70 11.49
CA VAL A 70 -8.20 -24.82 12.95
C VAL A 70 -6.81 -25.29 13.36
N PHE A 71 -6.27 -26.32 12.70
CA PHE A 71 -4.92 -26.80 12.99
C PHE A 71 -3.85 -25.72 12.79
N LEU A 72 -3.90 -24.98 11.67
CA LEU A 72 -3.01 -23.84 11.44
C LEU A 72 -3.18 -22.74 12.50
N HIS A 73 -4.42 -22.41 12.88
CA HIS A 73 -4.69 -21.44 13.94
C HIS A 73 -4.03 -21.88 15.25
N THR A 74 -4.28 -23.11 15.68
CA THR A 74 -3.76 -23.65 16.94
C THR A 74 -2.23 -23.70 16.93
N TYR A 75 -1.62 -24.09 15.81
CA TYR A 75 -0.17 -24.03 15.64
C TYR A 75 0.35 -22.60 15.81
N LEU A 76 -0.20 -21.62 15.07
CA LEU A 76 0.24 -20.22 15.15
C LEU A 76 0.05 -19.63 16.54
N MET A 77 -1.04 -19.96 17.22
CA MET A 77 -1.31 -19.51 18.59
C MET A 77 -0.38 -20.15 19.61
N SER A 78 0.14 -21.34 19.33
CA SER A 78 1.05 -22.04 20.24
C SER A 78 2.48 -21.49 20.22
N LEU A 79 2.89 -20.77 19.16
CA LEU A 79 4.21 -20.15 19.04
C LEU A 79 4.57 -19.29 20.26
N LYS A 80 3.59 -18.59 20.84
CA LYS A 80 3.76 -17.76 22.04
C LYS A 80 4.21 -18.51 23.29
N TYR A 81 3.96 -19.82 23.35
CA TYR A 81 4.34 -20.65 24.49
C TYR A 81 5.70 -21.34 24.27
N HIS A 82 6.20 -21.36 23.04
CA HIS A 82 7.46 -22.03 22.69
C HIS A 82 8.64 -21.06 22.59
N THR A 83 8.40 -19.76 22.35
CA THR A 83 9.47 -18.76 22.28
C THR A 83 9.13 -17.45 22.98
N VAL A 84 10.16 -16.83 23.56
CA VAL A 84 10.10 -15.46 24.10
C VAL A 84 10.05 -14.42 22.97
N TYR A 85 10.54 -14.76 21.78
CA TYR A 85 10.68 -13.86 20.63
C TYR A 85 9.78 -14.26 19.45
N ILE A 86 8.46 -14.19 19.66
CA ILE A 86 7.44 -14.58 18.67
C ILE A 86 7.68 -13.93 17.30
N HIS A 87 8.04 -12.65 17.27
CA HIS A 87 8.29 -11.93 16.01
C HIS A 87 9.40 -12.57 15.17
N LYS A 88 10.53 -12.93 15.80
CA LYS A 88 11.66 -13.58 15.11
C LYS A 88 11.32 -14.99 14.64
N GLU A 89 10.57 -15.74 15.45
CA GLU A 89 10.15 -17.08 15.05
C GLU A 89 9.16 -17.05 13.89
N MET A 90 8.24 -16.08 13.86
CA MET A 90 7.33 -15.85 12.74
C MET A 90 8.06 -15.42 11.48
N GLU A 91 9.03 -14.53 11.60
CA GLU A 91 9.89 -14.12 10.48
C GLU A 91 10.62 -15.32 9.89
N TYR A 92 11.25 -16.14 10.75
CA TYR A 92 11.90 -17.38 10.34
C TYR A 92 10.93 -18.40 9.72
N PHE A 93 9.73 -18.54 10.29
CA PHE A 93 8.68 -19.41 9.77
C PHE A 93 8.26 -19.01 8.35
N ILE A 94 8.04 -17.71 8.10
CA ILE A 94 7.64 -17.17 6.80
C ILE A 94 8.80 -17.24 5.79
N LYS A 95 10.03 -16.92 6.22
CA LYS A 95 11.23 -17.05 5.39
C LYS A 95 11.42 -18.48 4.87
N ASN A 96 11.23 -19.47 5.73
CA ASN A 96 11.32 -20.88 5.33
C ASN A 96 10.12 -21.35 4.47
N LEU A 97 8.95 -20.71 4.60
CA LEU A 97 7.81 -20.96 3.72
C LEU A 97 8.07 -20.42 2.32
N HIS A 98 8.48 -19.15 2.24
CA HIS A 98 8.82 -18.46 1.01
C HIS A 98 9.95 -19.18 0.26
N GLY A 99 11.02 -19.52 0.97
CA GLY A 99 12.24 -20.07 0.41
C GLY A 99 13.33 -19.01 0.23
N ILE A 100 14.51 -19.45 -0.22
CA ILE A 100 15.71 -18.60 -0.35
C ILE A 100 15.71 -17.82 -1.67
N ASN A 101 14.90 -18.24 -2.64
CA ASN A 101 14.81 -17.63 -3.95
C ASN A 101 14.11 -16.26 -3.87
N ALA A 102 14.38 -15.40 -4.87
CA ALA A 102 13.76 -14.07 -4.98
C ALA A 102 12.25 -14.14 -5.19
N GLU A 103 11.77 -15.16 -5.92
CA GLU A 103 10.35 -15.45 -6.11
C GLU A 103 9.95 -16.70 -5.34
N CYS A 104 8.77 -16.68 -4.73
CA CYS A 104 8.25 -17.85 -4.05
C CYS A 104 7.91 -18.95 -5.06
N PRO A 105 8.49 -20.16 -4.93
CA PRO A 105 8.16 -21.28 -5.81
C PRO A 105 6.77 -21.87 -5.54
N HIS A 106 6.02 -21.33 -4.57
CA HIS A 106 4.74 -21.85 -4.13
C HIS A 106 3.66 -20.76 -4.19
N PRO A 107 2.92 -20.63 -5.30
CA PRO A 107 1.97 -19.52 -5.52
C PRO A 107 0.78 -19.48 -4.55
N ARG A 108 0.57 -20.55 -3.76
CA ARG A 108 -0.56 -20.68 -2.84
C ARG A 108 -0.28 -20.20 -1.42
N ILE A 109 0.99 -20.11 -1.02
CA ILE A 109 1.35 -19.77 0.36
C ILE A 109 0.73 -18.45 0.75
N PHE A 110 0.96 -17.43 -0.08
CA PHE A 110 0.43 -16.09 0.14
C PHE A 110 -1.10 -16.11 0.33
N ASN A 111 -1.84 -16.69 -0.63
CA ASN A 111 -3.31 -16.73 -0.59
C ASN A 111 -3.83 -17.48 0.64
N ASN A 112 -3.22 -18.60 1.00
CA ASN A 112 -3.60 -19.40 2.16
C ASN A 112 -3.35 -18.65 3.47
N LEU A 113 -2.19 -17.98 3.61
CA LEU A 113 -1.88 -17.16 4.78
C LEU A 113 -2.80 -15.94 4.88
N MET A 114 -2.99 -15.20 3.79
CA MET A 114 -3.86 -14.02 3.80
C MET A 114 -5.31 -14.38 4.09
N THR A 115 -5.85 -15.44 3.48
CA THR A 115 -7.19 -15.94 3.79
C THR A 115 -7.32 -16.27 5.27
N LYS A 116 -6.28 -16.90 5.87
CA LYS A 116 -6.29 -17.20 7.30
C LYS A 116 -6.25 -15.93 8.15
N CYS A 117 -5.36 -14.98 7.86
CA CYS A 117 -5.23 -13.74 8.62
C CYS A 117 -6.52 -12.91 8.56
N LEU A 118 -7.10 -12.72 7.36
CA LEU A 118 -8.35 -11.98 7.18
C LEU A 118 -9.49 -12.64 7.96
N SER A 119 -9.69 -13.95 7.80
CA SER A 119 -10.74 -14.68 8.52
C SER A 119 -10.58 -14.60 10.05
N ALA A 120 -9.34 -14.64 10.55
CA ALA A 120 -9.10 -14.58 11.99
C ALA A 120 -9.31 -13.18 12.54
N ILE A 121 -8.90 -12.13 11.82
CA ILE A 121 -9.15 -10.74 12.21
C ILE A 121 -10.67 -10.47 12.19
N GLU A 122 -11.39 -10.95 11.18
CA GLU A 122 -12.86 -10.85 11.12
C GLU A 122 -13.51 -11.43 12.38
N ILE A 123 -13.17 -12.68 12.72
CA ILE A 123 -13.73 -13.37 13.90
C ILE A 123 -13.39 -12.60 15.19
N LEU A 124 -12.14 -12.16 15.36
CA LEU A 124 -11.71 -11.40 16.54
C LEU A 124 -12.52 -10.12 16.74
N TYR A 125 -12.86 -9.43 15.65
CA TYR A 125 -13.60 -8.17 15.71
C TYR A 125 -15.12 -8.36 15.76
N GLU A 126 -15.66 -9.45 15.22
CA GLU A 126 -17.06 -9.83 15.45
C GLU A 126 -17.29 -10.26 16.91
N GLU A 127 -16.40 -11.05 17.51
CA GLU A 127 -16.42 -11.35 18.95
C GLU A 127 -16.36 -10.07 19.78
N ARG A 128 -15.46 -9.14 19.44
CA ARG A 128 -15.37 -7.84 20.11
C ARG A 128 -16.66 -7.04 20.00
N LYS A 129 -17.26 -6.97 18.80
CA LYS A 129 -18.50 -6.24 18.55
C LYS A 129 -19.64 -6.81 19.39
N ASN A 130 -19.77 -8.13 19.45
CA ASN A 130 -20.76 -8.81 20.28
C ASN A 130 -20.54 -8.51 21.78
N CYS A 131 -19.29 -8.54 22.26
CA CYS A 131 -18.96 -8.16 23.63
C CYS A 131 -19.31 -6.70 23.95
N ILE A 132 -19.08 -5.77 23.02
CA ILE A 132 -19.48 -4.36 23.21
C ILE A 132 -21.00 -4.26 23.27
N MET A 133 -21.72 -4.92 22.37
CA MET A 133 -23.19 -4.90 22.36
C MET A 133 -23.80 -5.48 23.64
N LEU A 134 -23.22 -6.55 24.19
CA LEU A 134 -23.66 -7.16 25.45
C LEU A 134 -23.29 -6.32 26.69
N LYS A 135 -22.23 -5.50 26.62
CA LYS A 135 -21.78 -4.62 27.71
C LYS A 135 -22.43 -3.24 27.71
N ILE A 136 -23.34 -2.94 26.78
CA ILE A 136 -24.12 -1.69 26.80
C ILE A 136 -25.08 -1.65 28.01
N ASP A 137 -25.36 -2.79 28.66
CA ASP A 137 -26.16 -2.87 29.88
C ASP A 137 -25.35 -2.63 31.18
N ASP A 138 -24.02 -2.60 31.13
CA ASP A 138 -23.15 -2.34 32.29
C ASP A 138 -22.17 -1.18 31.99
N ASN A 139 -22.30 -0.08 32.73
CA ASN A 139 -21.68 1.24 32.54
C ASN A 139 -20.12 1.34 32.58
N ASN A 140 -19.37 0.31 32.19
CA ASN A 140 -17.89 0.30 32.13
C ASN A 140 -17.34 -0.17 30.78
N SER A 141 -17.89 0.35 29.67
CA SER A 141 -17.67 -0.16 28.32
C SER A 141 -16.39 0.29 27.59
N ASN A 142 -15.48 1.02 28.25
CA ASN A 142 -14.30 1.60 27.58
C ASN A 142 -12.94 1.01 27.94
N LYS A 143 -12.84 -0.07 28.72
CA LYS A 143 -11.54 -0.68 29.01
C LYS A 143 -11.62 -2.21 29.03
N ILE A 144 -10.53 -2.79 28.55
CA ILE A 144 -10.16 -4.21 28.55
C ILE A 144 -10.64 -4.93 27.29
N ILE A 145 -9.81 -4.79 26.24
CA ILE A 145 -9.52 -5.95 25.41
C ILE A 145 -8.95 -6.98 26.37
N GLU A 146 -9.49 -8.19 26.39
CA GLU A 146 -8.80 -9.26 27.09
C GLU A 146 -7.39 -9.37 26.48
N PRO A 147 -6.32 -9.36 27.29
CA PRO A 147 -4.93 -9.39 26.79
C PRO A 147 -4.68 -10.56 25.82
N GLU A 148 -5.49 -11.62 25.91
CA GLU A 148 -5.48 -12.72 24.97
C GLU A 148 -5.88 -12.34 23.54
N ASN A 149 -6.88 -11.48 23.36
CA ASN A 149 -7.35 -11.06 22.04
C ASN A 149 -6.39 -10.07 21.37
N GLU A 150 -5.69 -9.24 22.15
CA GLU A 150 -4.57 -8.44 21.62
C GLU A 150 -3.45 -9.34 21.11
N ASN A 151 -3.06 -10.36 21.88
CA ASN A 151 -2.03 -11.31 21.46
C ASN A 151 -2.41 -12.05 20.18
N LYS A 152 -3.69 -12.47 20.05
CA LYS A 152 -4.20 -13.08 18.81
C LYS A 152 -4.07 -12.14 17.62
N LEU A 153 -4.43 -10.86 17.80
CA LEU A 153 -4.28 -9.84 16.75
C LEU A 153 -2.81 -9.64 16.37
N LEU A 154 -1.91 -9.55 17.35
CA LEU A 154 -0.48 -9.34 17.11
C LEU A 154 0.15 -10.45 16.26
N ILE A 155 -0.24 -11.70 16.46
CA ILE A 155 0.21 -12.84 15.66
C ILE A 155 -0.13 -12.62 14.18
N TYR A 156 -1.39 -12.31 13.87
CA TYR A 156 -1.84 -12.14 12.48
C TYR A 156 -1.28 -10.90 11.83
N MET A 157 -1.20 -9.78 12.56
CA MET A 157 -0.57 -8.56 12.04
C MET A 157 0.93 -8.76 11.79
N THR A 158 1.63 -9.56 12.61
CA THR A 158 3.04 -9.90 12.37
C THR A 158 3.20 -10.73 11.10
N ILE A 159 2.28 -11.67 10.83
CA ILE A 159 2.29 -12.42 9.58
C ILE A 159 2.16 -11.47 8.40
N ILE A 160 1.15 -10.59 8.40
CA ILE A 160 0.95 -9.63 7.31
C ILE A 160 2.16 -8.70 7.14
N ASN A 161 2.76 -8.25 8.24
CA ASN A 161 3.96 -7.42 8.22
C ASN A 161 5.16 -8.14 7.58
N ASN A 162 5.33 -9.44 7.86
CA ASN A 162 6.40 -10.21 7.23
C ASN A 162 6.12 -10.50 5.75
N LEU A 163 4.85 -10.52 5.31
CA LEU A 163 4.51 -10.72 3.90
C LEU A 163 4.87 -9.50 3.02
N VAL A 164 4.83 -8.29 3.57
CA VAL A 164 5.13 -7.06 2.79
C VAL A 164 6.61 -6.94 2.40
N GLU A 165 7.49 -7.62 3.13
CA GLU A 165 8.95 -7.63 2.90
C GLU A 165 9.36 -8.35 1.61
N TYR A 166 8.48 -9.17 1.02
CA TYR A 166 8.77 -9.94 -0.19
C TYR A 166 8.20 -9.24 -1.42
N ASP A 167 9.06 -8.89 -2.39
CA ASP A 167 8.67 -8.09 -3.56
C ASP A 167 7.61 -8.78 -4.45
N ASP A 168 7.69 -10.10 -4.61
CA ASP A 168 6.75 -10.90 -5.38
C ASP A 168 5.34 -10.93 -4.75
N TRP A 169 5.27 -10.92 -3.41
CA TRP A 169 4.01 -10.88 -2.66
C TRP A 169 3.48 -9.47 -2.43
N LYS A 170 4.35 -8.45 -2.42
CA LYS A 170 3.98 -7.08 -2.06
C LYS A 170 2.87 -6.51 -2.94
N LEU A 171 2.94 -6.71 -4.27
CA LEU A 171 1.88 -6.28 -5.18
C LEU A 171 0.56 -6.99 -4.86
N GLN A 172 0.60 -8.30 -4.67
CA GLN A 172 -0.58 -9.11 -4.36
C GLN A 172 -1.19 -8.73 -3.00
N LEU A 173 -0.35 -8.49 -1.99
CA LEU A 173 -0.74 -7.97 -0.68
C LEU A 173 -1.46 -6.64 -0.80
N SER A 174 -0.83 -5.70 -1.50
CA SER A 174 -1.36 -4.37 -1.69
C SER A 174 -2.72 -4.40 -2.41
N ALA A 175 -2.91 -5.32 -3.36
CA ALA A 175 -4.18 -5.53 -4.05
C ALA A 175 -5.26 -6.18 -3.16
N VAL A 176 -4.90 -7.17 -2.33
CA VAL A 176 -5.84 -7.82 -1.38
C VAL A 176 -6.34 -6.85 -0.32
N LEU A 177 -5.55 -5.83 0.02
CA LEU A 177 -5.96 -4.75 0.91
C LEU A 177 -6.95 -3.76 0.28
N GLN A 178 -7.39 -4.00 -0.97
CA GLN A 178 -8.35 -3.17 -1.67
C GLN A 178 -9.59 -3.91 -2.23
N PRO A 179 -10.82 -3.43 -1.96
CA PRO A 179 -11.16 -2.42 -0.95
C PRO A 179 -10.76 -2.94 0.45
N ILE A 180 -10.79 -2.07 1.46
CA ILE A 180 -10.38 -2.45 2.82
C ILE A 180 -11.10 -3.75 3.25
N PRO A 181 -10.38 -4.86 3.48
CA PRO A 181 -10.96 -6.18 3.70
C PRO A 181 -11.21 -6.46 5.19
N PHE A 182 -11.28 -5.41 6.02
CA PHE A 182 -11.37 -5.52 7.47
C PHE A 182 -12.70 -4.96 8.00
N PRO A 183 -13.18 -5.45 9.14
CA PRO A 183 -14.36 -4.90 9.80
C PRO A 183 -14.22 -3.41 10.11
N ILE A 184 -15.32 -2.67 10.03
CA ILE A 184 -15.36 -1.24 10.36
C ILE A 184 -14.81 -0.97 11.77
N VAL A 185 -15.12 -1.85 12.73
CA VAL A 185 -14.66 -1.76 14.12
C VAL A 185 -13.12 -1.87 14.21
N ALA A 186 -12.50 -2.69 13.35
CA ALA A 186 -11.04 -2.79 13.26
C ALA A 186 -10.43 -1.50 12.72
N CYS A 187 -11.05 -0.91 11.70
CA CYS A 187 -10.62 0.35 11.09
C CYS A 187 -10.69 1.56 12.03
N THR A 188 -11.40 1.47 13.15
CA THR A 188 -11.44 2.52 14.19
C THR A 188 -10.56 2.21 15.39
N HIS A 189 -9.95 1.02 15.46
CA HIS A 189 -9.21 0.55 16.62
C HIS A 189 -7.73 0.96 16.58
N CYS A 190 -7.25 1.73 17.57
CA CYS A 190 -5.89 2.28 17.59
C CYS A 190 -4.79 1.22 17.46
N LEU A 191 -4.87 0.12 18.21
CA LEU A 191 -3.85 -0.94 18.14
C LEU A 191 -3.80 -1.58 16.75
N PHE A 192 -4.95 -1.75 16.09
CA PHE A 192 -5.01 -2.32 14.75
C PHE A 192 -4.38 -1.39 13.73
N LEU A 193 -4.80 -0.12 13.72
CA LEU A 193 -4.25 0.90 12.83
C LEU A 193 -2.74 1.03 13.03
N ARG A 194 -2.26 1.11 14.28
CA ARG A 194 -0.83 1.18 14.60
C ARG A 194 -0.03 -0.01 14.08
N LYS A 195 -0.62 -1.21 14.06
CA LYS A 195 0.02 -2.41 13.52
C LYS A 195 -0.10 -2.53 12.01
N LEU A 196 -1.09 -1.88 11.41
CA LEU A 196 -1.25 -1.79 9.96
C LEU A 196 -0.35 -0.72 9.34
N SER A 197 0.00 0.34 10.09
CA SER A 197 0.77 1.48 9.60
C SER A 197 2.11 1.11 8.94
N PRO A 198 2.96 0.24 9.52
CA PRO A 198 4.23 -0.13 8.88
C PRO A 198 4.02 -0.76 7.51
N ILE A 199 3.02 -1.64 7.36
CA ILE A 199 2.67 -2.28 6.10
C ILE A 199 2.27 -1.25 5.04
N VAL A 200 1.44 -0.26 5.42
CA VAL A 200 0.97 0.78 4.50
C VAL A 200 2.10 1.74 4.11
N ILE A 201 3.00 2.07 5.04
CA ILE A 201 4.19 2.90 4.77
C ILE A 201 5.13 2.18 3.80
N GLU A 202 5.30 0.87 3.95
CA GLU A 202 6.14 0.05 3.07
C GLU A 202 5.57 0.00 1.65
N ILE A 203 4.26 -0.24 1.51
CA ILE A 203 3.53 -0.15 0.23
C ILE A 203 3.75 1.22 -0.43
N ALA A 204 3.70 2.31 0.33
CA ALA A 204 3.90 3.67 -0.19
C ALA A 204 5.35 4.02 -0.52
N SER A 205 6.30 3.27 0.04
CA SER A 205 7.72 3.50 -0.17
C SER A 205 8.30 2.65 -1.30
N ASP A 206 7.50 1.76 -1.88
CA ASP A 206 7.91 0.91 -2.99
C ASP A 206 8.40 1.72 -4.21
N VAL A 207 9.28 1.12 -5.02
CA VAL A 207 9.81 1.77 -6.22
C VAL A 207 8.80 1.76 -7.39
N HIS A 208 7.81 0.86 -7.37
CA HIS A 208 6.85 0.67 -8.44
C HIS A 208 5.56 1.47 -8.19
N CYS A 209 5.23 2.38 -9.10
CA CYS A 209 3.98 3.15 -9.03
C CYS A 209 2.71 2.27 -9.11
N SER A 210 2.79 1.03 -9.63
CA SER A 210 1.66 0.10 -9.64
C SER A 210 1.20 -0.26 -8.22
N ILE A 211 2.14 -0.32 -7.28
CA ILE A 211 1.87 -0.60 -5.86
C ILE A 211 1.31 0.67 -5.19
N HIS A 212 1.86 1.86 -5.47
CA HIS A 212 1.32 3.11 -4.91
C HIS A 212 -0.15 3.35 -5.27
N GLN A 213 -0.58 2.90 -6.46
CA GLN A 213 -1.97 3.01 -6.88
C GLN A 213 -2.94 2.25 -5.98
N THR A 214 -2.47 1.24 -5.23
CA THR A 214 -3.29 0.50 -4.28
C THR A 214 -3.49 1.21 -2.93
N ILE A 215 -2.95 2.42 -2.79
CA ILE A 215 -3.27 3.30 -1.66
C ILE A 215 -4.51 4.16 -1.98
N LEU A 216 -4.79 4.35 -3.27
CA LEU A 216 -5.88 5.19 -3.78
C LEU A 216 -7.20 4.44 -3.91
N PRO A 217 -8.36 5.13 -3.89
CA PRO A 217 -9.64 4.47 -4.05
C PRO A 217 -9.83 3.84 -5.44
N ILE A 218 -10.24 2.56 -5.48
CA ILE A 218 -10.57 1.84 -6.73
C ILE A 218 -11.90 2.34 -7.32
N ARG A 219 -12.90 2.59 -6.45
CA ARG A 219 -14.26 2.98 -6.86
C ARG A 219 -14.74 4.15 -6.01
N LYS A 220 -15.55 5.01 -6.62
CA LYS A 220 -16.30 6.03 -5.88
C LYS A 220 -17.12 5.33 -4.80
N ASN A 221 -17.02 5.78 -3.55
CA ASN A 221 -17.73 5.28 -2.35
C ASN A 221 -17.16 4.02 -1.67
N LYS A 222 -15.99 3.50 -2.08
CA LYS A 222 -15.30 2.45 -1.31
C LYS A 222 -14.10 3.03 -0.59
N LYS A 223 -13.99 2.73 0.71
CA LYS A 223 -12.87 3.18 1.51
C LYS A 223 -11.56 2.55 1.01
N CYS A 224 -10.48 3.33 1.04
CA CYS A 224 -9.12 2.93 0.69
C CYS A 224 -8.16 3.12 1.88
N LEU A 225 -6.89 2.75 1.70
CA LEU A 225 -5.89 2.85 2.76
C LEU A 225 -5.68 4.29 3.24
N LEU A 226 -5.81 5.31 2.39
CA LEU A 226 -5.74 6.71 2.83
C LEU A 226 -6.86 7.06 3.81
N ASP A 227 -8.08 6.58 3.58
CA ASP A 227 -9.25 6.89 4.41
C ASP A 227 -9.14 6.36 5.85
N LEU A 228 -8.25 5.39 6.10
CA LEU A 228 -7.98 4.89 7.44
C LEU A 228 -7.22 5.90 8.30
N TYR A 229 -6.40 6.72 7.65
CA TYR A 229 -5.49 7.66 8.28
C TYR A 229 -5.94 9.12 8.11
N GLU A 230 -6.89 9.37 7.21
CA GLU A 230 -7.57 10.66 7.10
C GLU A 230 -8.52 10.89 8.28
N LYS A 231 -8.15 11.75 9.23
CA LYS A 231 -9.05 12.26 10.27
C LYS A 231 -8.79 13.74 10.57
N TYR A 232 -9.87 14.47 10.86
CA TYR A 232 -9.89 15.93 10.96
C TYR A 232 -10.05 16.48 12.40
N GLU A 233 -10.38 15.65 13.40
CA GLU A 233 -10.81 16.14 14.73
C GLU A 233 -9.86 15.81 15.90
N GLU A 234 -10.00 16.61 16.98
CA GLU A 234 -9.09 16.91 18.09
C GLU A 234 -8.22 15.77 18.66
N MET A 235 -6.92 16.06 18.65
CA MET A 235 -5.80 15.78 19.58
C MET A 235 -5.92 14.68 20.67
N ASP A 236 -6.27 13.45 20.32
CA ASP A 236 -5.65 12.29 20.99
C ASP A 236 -4.26 12.02 20.39
N LYS A 237 -3.25 11.66 21.20
CA LYS A 237 -1.87 11.36 20.74
C LYS A 237 -1.85 10.32 19.60
N ASP A 238 -2.66 9.27 19.72
CA ASP A 238 -2.77 8.21 18.70
C ASP A 238 -3.37 8.71 17.38
N ARG A 239 -4.23 9.74 17.42
CA ARG A 239 -4.84 10.33 16.21
C ARG A 239 -3.88 11.26 15.49
N PHE A 240 -2.95 11.88 16.22
CA PHE A 240 -1.88 12.69 15.63
C PHE A 240 -0.95 11.82 14.76
N GLU A 241 -0.51 10.66 15.27
CA GLU A 241 0.34 9.72 14.52
C GLU A 241 -0.31 9.27 13.20
N ASN A 242 -1.62 8.97 13.22
CA ASN A 242 -2.36 8.61 12.01
C ASN A 242 -2.37 9.73 10.96
N THR A 243 -2.50 10.98 11.40
CA THR A 243 -2.49 12.14 10.49
C THR A 243 -1.10 12.34 9.85
N GLU A 244 -0.01 12.09 10.59
CA GLU A 244 1.34 12.12 10.02
C GLU A 244 1.55 11.01 8.97
N ILE A 245 1.00 9.82 9.21
CA ILE A 245 1.01 8.73 8.22
C ILE A 245 0.26 9.17 6.98
N PHE A 246 -0.96 9.72 7.11
CA PHE A 246 -1.72 10.24 5.97
C PHE A 246 -0.90 11.24 5.14
N ILE A 247 -0.27 12.22 5.80
CA ILE A 247 0.58 13.21 5.12
C ILE A 247 1.79 12.55 4.45
N HIS A 248 2.42 11.56 5.07
CA HIS A 248 3.51 10.80 4.47
C HIS A 248 3.09 10.10 3.18
N LEU A 249 1.94 9.42 3.19
CA LEU A 249 1.39 8.72 2.03
C LEU A 249 1.10 9.69 0.87
N ILE A 250 0.48 10.84 1.16
CA ILE A 250 0.28 11.91 0.18
C ILE A 250 1.62 12.38 -0.38
N GLY A 251 2.62 12.61 0.48
CA GLY A 251 3.96 13.03 0.06
C GLY A 251 4.60 12.06 -0.94
N LYS A 252 4.55 10.76 -0.68
CA LYS A 252 5.07 9.71 -1.59
C LYS A 252 4.35 9.71 -2.94
N LEU A 253 3.02 9.86 -2.93
CA LEU A 253 2.24 9.95 -4.16
C LEU A 253 2.60 11.20 -4.98
N LEU A 254 2.89 12.32 -4.32
CA LEU A 254 3.25 13.58 -4.98
C LEU A 254 4.70 13.59 -5.50
N THR A 255 5.62 12.85 -4.89
CA THR A 255 7.01 12.78 -5.38
C THR A 255 7.16 11.77 -6.52
N CYS A 256 6.48 10.62 -6.43
CA CYS A 256 6.65 9.52 -7.39
C CYS A 256 5.56 9.52 -8.49
N CYS A 257 4.29 9.59 -8.12
CA CYS A 257 3.16 9.31 -9.02
C CYS A 257 2.54 10.55 -9.69
N TYR A 258 2.96 11.77 -9.34
CA TYR A 258 2.26 13.01 -9.71
C TYR A 258 2.16 13.28 -11.21
N HIS A 259 3.07 12.75 -12.02
CA HIS A 259 3.03 12.90 -13.48
C HIS A 259 1.86 12.12 -14.12
N ARG A 260 1.28 11.15 -13.41
CA ARG A 260 0.13 10.37 -13.87
C ARG A 260 -1.16 11.12 -13.48
N LYS A 261 -1.95 11.56 -14.45
CA LYS A 261 -3.18 12.36 -14.24
C LYS A 261 -4.24 11.67 -13.36
N ILE A 262 -4.25 10.33 -13.34
CA ILE A 262 -5.28 9.51 -12.68
C ILE A 262 -5.15 9.59 -11.14
N PRO A 263 -3.99 9.29 -10.53
CA PRO A 263 -3.76 9.47 -9.09
C PRO A 263 -4.19 10.84 -8.56
N PHE A 264 -3.84 11.90 -9.30
CA PHE A 264 -3.99 13.26 -8.82
C PHE A 264 -5.45 13.71 -8.71
N ARG A 265 -6.34 13.24 -9.60
CA ARG A 265 -7.78 13.52 -9.51
C ARG A 265 -8.42 12.80 -8.32
N SER A 266 -8.01 11.56 -8.06
CA SER A 266 -8.51 10.81 -6.91
C SER A 266 -8.17 11.49 -5.58
N LEU A 267 -7.06 12.22 -5.52
CA LEU A 267 -6.66 12.95 -4.31
C LEU A 267 -7.51 14.20 -4.01
N LEU A 268 -8.39 14.65 -4.91
CA LEU A 268 -9.22 15.84 -4.69
C LEU A 268 -10.19 15.69 -3.51
N CYS A 269 -10.60 14.45 -3.17
CA CYS A 269 -11.47 14.21 -2.02
C CYS A 269 -10.80 14.59 -0.68
N TYR A 270 -9.47 14.63 -0.64
CA TYR A 270 -8.69 14.92 0.56
C TYR A 270 -8.29 16.41 0.71
N LYS A 271 -8.84 17.27 -0.16
CA LYS A 271 -8.49 18.69 -0.22
C LYS A 271 -8.63 19.40 1.13
N ASP A 272 -9.71 19.14 1.86
CA ASP A 272 -10.02 19.86 3.10
C ASP A 272 -9.06 19.50 4.24
N THR A 273 -8.70 18.21 4.36
CA THR A 273 -7.64 17.73 5.26
C THR A 273 -6.29 18.39 4.94
N CYS A 274 -5.92 18.48 3.66
CA CYS A 274 -4.70 19.16 3.24
C CYS A 274 -4.76 20.68 3.48
N ILE A 275 -5.91 21.34 3.32
CA ILE A 275 -6.08 22.77 3.64
C ILE A 275 -5.77 23.02 5.12
N TYR A 276 -6.32 22.22 6.01
CA TYR A 276 -6.07 22.36 7.45
C TYR A 276 -4.58 22.17 7.77
N ARG A 277 -3.96 21.11 7.26
CA ARG A 277 -2.53 20.82 7.49
C ARG A 277 -1.61 21.88 6.89
N ALA A 278 -1.98 22.47 5.76
CA ALA A 278 -1.23 23.58 5.16
C ALA A 278 -1.31 24.85 6.00
N LYS A 279 -2.47 25.16 6.62
CA LYS A 279 -2.60 26.27 7.59
C LYS A 279 -1.66 26.09 8.79
N MET A 280 -1.46 24.84 9.22
CA MET A 280 -0.49 24.47 10.28
C MET A 280 0.97 24.45 9.79
N GLY A 281 1.26 24.83 8.54
CA GLY A 281 2.62 24.93 8.01
C GLY A 281 3.19 23.63 7.44
N CYS A 282 2.40 22.58 7.28
CA CYS A 282 2.86 21.31 6.70
C CYS A 282 3.31 21.48 5.23
N LYS A 283 4.59 21.24 4.95
CA LYS A 283 5.19 21.42 3.62
C LYS A 283 4.53 20.56 2.53
N ILE A 284 4.28 19.28 2.81
CA ILE A 284 3.68 18.35 1.84
C ILE A 284 2.27 18.83 1.45
N ALA A 285 1.47 19.29 2.42
CA ALA A 285 0.14 19.82 2.17
C ALA A 285 0.18 21.14 1.38
N ILE A 286 1.17 22.00 1.64
CA ILE A 286 1.43 23.21 0.85
C ILE A 286 1.78 22.85 -0.60
N ASP A 287 2.66 21.86 -0.81
CA ASP A 287 3.08 21.39 -2.13
C ASP A 287 1.90 20.76 -2.91
N TYR A 288 1.06 19.98 -2.23
CA TYR A 288 -0.20 19.46 -2.76
C TYR A 288 -1.12 20.58 -3.28
N ILE A 289 -1.38 21.59 -2.44
CA ILE A 289 -2.21 22.75 -2.82
C ILE A 289 -1.59 23.50 -4.01
N GLY A 290 -0.28 23.67 -4.02
CA GLY A 290 0.43 24.30 -5.13
C GLY A 290 0.25 23.54 -6.44
N LEU A 291 0.26 22.21 -6.41
CA LEU A 291 0.00 21.38 -7.58
C LEU A 291 -1.46 21.49 -8.07
N LEU A 292 -2.44 21.55 -7.15
CA LEU A 292 -3.85 21.77 -7.51
C LEU A 292 -4.03 23.09 -8.28
N LEU A 293 -3.40 24.16 -7.79
CA LEU A 293 -3.44 25.49 -8.41
C LEU A 293 -2.68 25.54 -9.74
N LYS A 294 -1.53 24.85 -9.84
CA LYS A 294 -0.72 24.78 -11.05
C LYS A 294 -1.46 24.09 -12.20
N HIS A 295 -2.25 23.05 -11.87
CA HIS A 295 -2.98 22.26 -12.86
C HIS A 295 -4.44 22.71 -13.07
N ASN A 296 -4.89 23.79 -12.43
CA ASN A 296 -6.27 24.30 -12.52
C ASN A 296 -7.33 23.21 -12.27
N MET A 297 -7.12 22.36 -11.26
CA MET A 297 -7.99 21.21 -10.95
C MET A 297 -9.20 21.56 -10.09
N VAL A 298 -9.41 22.84 -9.79
CA VAL A 298 -10.28 23.32 -8.72
C VAL A 298 -11.03 24.58 -9.19
N ASP A 299 -12.31 24.69 -8.85
CA ASP A 299 -13.19 25.81 -9.25
C ASP A 299 -12.73 27.16 -8.69
N ALA A 300 -13.24 28.26 -9.27
CA ALA A 300 -12.83 29.63 -8.94
C ALA A 300 -12.94 29.96 -7.44
N HIS A 301 -14.02 29.54 -6.76
CA HIS A 301 -14.21 29.77 -5.33
C HIS A 301 -13.14 29.06 -4.49
N ASN A 302 -12.98 27.75 -4.70
CA ASN A 302 -11.97 26.95 -4.00
C ASN A 302 -10.54 27.43 -4.35
N ARG A 303 -10.31 27.94 -5.56
CA ARG A 303 -9.01 28.51 -5.96
C ARG A 303 -8.61 29.70 -5.09
N LEU A 304 -9.53 30.63 -4.82
CA LEU A 304 -9.27 31.78 -3.95
C LEU A 304 -8.96 31.33 -2.51
N LEU A 305 -9.72 30.37 -1.99
CA LEU A 305 -9.48 29.76 -0.68
C LEU A 305 -8.05 29.18 -0.60
N LEU A 306 -7.66 28.37 -1.58
CA LEU A 306 -6.32 27.76 -1.64
C LEU A 306 -5.20 28.81 -1.72
N ILE A 307 -5.39 29.89 -2.47
CA ILE A 307 -4.44 31.01 -2.54
C ILE A 307 -4.30 31.68 -1.16
N ASN A 308 -5.42 31.91 -0.47
CA ASN A 308 -5.40 32.51 0.86
C ASN A 308 -4.68 31.60 1.87
N VAL A 309 -4.88 30.28 1.79
CA VAL A 309 -4.17 29.29 2.61
C VAL A 309 -2.66 29.31 2.32
N LEU A 310 -2.24 29.38 1.05
CA LEU A 310 -0.80 29.50 0.75
C LEU A 310 -0.20 30.80 1.31
N LYS A 311 -0.97 31.89 1.35
CA LYS A 311 -0.51 33.17 1.90
C LYS A 311 -0.35 33.17 3.42
N THR A 312 -0.87 32.19 4.16
CA THR A 312 -0.71 32.14 5.62
C THR A 312 0.70 31.74 6.06
N SER A 313 1.46 31.03 5.20
CA SER A 313 2.81 30.54 5.53
C SER A 313 3.89 31.14 4.60
N PRO A 314 5.14 31.32 5.08
CA PRO A 314 6.22 31.85 4.24
C PRO A 314 6.55 30.93 3.06
N ASN A 315 6.55 29.60 3.29
CA ASN A 315 6.76 28.60 2.25
C ASN A 315 5.65 28.65 1.19
N GLY A 316 4.39 28.81 1.61
CA GLY A 316 3.26 28.94 0.70
C GLY A 316 3.30 30.22 -0.13
N LYS A 317 3.70 31.37 0.46
CA LYS A 317 3.90 32.63 -0.29
C LYS A 317 4.95 32.47 -1.40
N LYS A 318 6.08 31.82 -1.10
CA LYS A 318 7.16 31.54 -2.06
C LYS A 318 6.71 30.59 -3.17
N LEU A 319 5.92 29.57 -2.84
CA LEU A 319 5.37 28.65 -3.82
C LEU A 319 4.33 29.35 -4.72
N HIS A 320 3.45 30.16 -4.15
CA HIS A 320 2.45 30.92 -4.88
C HIS A 320 3.09 31.90 -5.86
N SER A 321 4.12 32.65 -5.45
CA SER A 321 4.82 33.58 -6.37
C SER A 321 5.48 32.85 -7.54
N LYS A 322 6.04 31.66 -7.31
CA LYS A 322 6.59 30.78 -8.36
C LYS A 322 5.51 30.30 -9.33
N ILE A 323 4.32 29.95 -8.84
CA ILE A 323 3.20 29.54 -9.71
C ILE A 323 2.72 30.72 -10.56
N CYS A 324 2.58 31.92 -9.96
CA CYS A 324 2.19 33.13 -10.69
C CYS A 324 3.20 33.52 -11.77
N SER A 325 4.50 33.49 -11.48
CA SER A 325 5.53 33.82 -12.46
C SER A 325 5.55 32.82 -13.62
N GLN A 326 5.37 31.52 -13.34
CA GLN A 326 5.22 30.50 -14.38
C GLN A 326 3.96 30.69 -15.23
N GLN A 327 2.82 31.02 -14.60
CA GLN A 327 1.57 31.28 -15.34
C GLN A 327 1.69 32.53 -16.21
N MET A 328 2.30 33.62 -15.72
CA MET A 328 2.56 34.82 -16.52
C MET A 328 3.50 34.53 -17.68
N PHE A 329 4.55 33.72 -17.48
CA PHE A 329 5.43 33.28 -18.56
C PHE A 329 4.66 32.50 -19.63
N ILE A 330 3.82 31.55 -19.23
CA ILE A 330 2.98 30.78 -20.16
C ILE A 330 2.02 31.70 -20.92
N CYS A 331 1.34 32.65 -20.25
CA CYS A 331 0.45 33.60 -20.90
C CYS A 331 1.18 34.48 -21.92
N ARG A 332 2.37 35.01 -21.57
CA ARG A 332 3.21 35.79 -22.51
C ARG A 332 3.62 34.97 -23.74
N MET A 333 3.93 33.71 -23.54
CA MET A 333 4.30 32.79 -24.62
C MET A 333 3.11 32.40 -25.50
N GLN A 334 1.91 32.33 -24.94
CA GLN A 334 0.67 32.04 -25.67
C GLN A 334 0.09 33.26 -26.39
N SER A 335 0.36 34.48 -25.92
CA SER A 335 0.00 35.72 -26.61
C SER A 335 0.88 36.03 -27.81
N LEU A 336 2.03 35.34 -27.94
CA LEU A 336 2.79 35.34 -29.18
C LEU A 336 2.05 34.45 -30.19
N ASP A 337 1.66 35.05 -31.32
CA ASP A 337 0.96 34.39 -32.41
C ASP A 337 1.86 33.30 -32.99
N THR A 338 1.71 32.09 -32.45
CA THR A 338 2.65 30.99 -32.63
C THR A 338 2.00 29.93 -33.51
N PRO A 339 2.67 29.51 -34.60
CA PRO A 339 2.08 28.56 -35.53
C PRO A 339 1.84 27.21 -34.84
N LYS A 340 0.68 26.60 -35.09
CA LYS A 340 0.34 25.27 -34.59
C LYS A 340 1.09 24.15 -35.34
N TYR A 341 1.55 24.45 -36.55
CA TYR A 341 2.23 23.53 -37.46
C TYR A 341 3.57 24.13 -37.87
N ILE A 342 4.64 23.34 -37.72
CA ILE A 342 5.99 23.75 -38.10
C ILE A 342 6.63 22.62 -38.90
N THR A 343 7.14 23.00 -40.08
CA THR A 343 7.93 22.17 -40.99
C THR A 343 9.28 22.84 -41.20
N PHE A 344 10.35 22.13 -40.89
CA PHE A 344 11.72 22.59 -41.17
C PHE A 344 12.09 22.30 -42.63
N SER A 345 12.96 23.12 -43.20
CA SER A 345 13.47 22.90 -44.56
C SER A 345 14.46 21.73 -44.58
N PRO A 346 14.63 21.01 -45.69
CA PRO A 346 15.52 19.84 -45.76
C PRO A 346 16.98 20.13 -45.37
N ASN A 347 17.44 21.36 -45.56
CA ASN A 347 18.80 21.77 -45.21
C ASN A 347 18.96 22.16 -43.73
N SER A 348 17.86 22.15 -42.95
CA SER A 348 17.87 22.54 -41.54
C SER A 348 18.73 21.60 -40.70
N SER A 349 19.49 22.18 -39.79
CA SER A 349 20.43 21.52 -38.88
C SER A 349 19.98 21.60 -37.42
N ASN A 350 20.75 20.98 -36.52
CA ASN A 350 20.53 21.10 -35.07
C ASN A 350 20.51 22.57 -34.61
N GLU A 351 21.38 23.42 -35.16
CA GLU A 351 21.46 24.84 -34.80
C GLU A 351 20.17 25.58 -35.13
N ASP A 352 19.52 25.27 -36.26
CA ASP A 352 18.27 25.90 -36.68
C ASP A 352 17.13 25.57 -35.72
N LEU A 353 17.04 24.31 -35.25
CA LEU A 353 16.07 23.91 -34.23
C LEU A 353 16.35 24.61 -32.90
N ILE A 354 17.62 24.71 -32.50
CA ILE A 354 18.02 25.38 -31.26
C ILE A 354 17.69 26.87 -31.33
N ASN A 355 18.02 27.53 -32.42
CA ASN A 355 17.73 28.94 -32.66
C ASN A 355 16.22 29.19 -32.63
N PHE A 356 15.44 28.33 -33.29
CA PHE A 356 13.99 28.39 -33.25
C PHE A 356 13.45 28.25 -31.83
N VAL A 357 13.92 27.27 -31.06
CA VAL A 357 13.54 27.09 -29.66
C VAL A 357 14.00 28.28 -28.80
N ASN A 358 15.11 28.94 -29.12
CA ASN A 358 15.54 30.13 -28.39
C ASN A 358 14.64 31.34 -28.68
N THR A 359 13.95 31.39 -29.82
CA THR A 359 12.98 32.48 -30.11
C THR A 359 11.73 32.47 -29.21
N GLY A 360 11.47 31.37 -28.50
CA GLY A 360 10.26 31.24 -27.68
C GLY A 360 8.98 30.94 -28.46
N ARG A 361 9.01 30.88 -29.80
CA ARG A 361 7.81 30.78 -30.65
C ARG A 361 7.27 29.35 -30.83
N TYR A 362 7.36 28.51 -29.81
CA TYR A 362 7.01 27.08 -29.92
C TYR A 362 5.94 26.61 -28.92
N ALA A 363 5.38 27.53 -28.12
CA ALA A 363 4.47 27.18 -27.03
C ALA A 363 3.14 26.54 -27.46
N ASN A 364 2.67 26.82 -28.68
CA ASN A 364 1.42 26.31 -29.24
C ASN A 364 1.60 25.27 -30.36
N VAL A 365 2.82 24.84 -30.64
CA VAL A 365 3.10 23.88 -31.70
C VAL A 365 2.53 22.52 -31.32
N GLU A 366 1.63 22.01 -32.16
CA GLU A 366 1.02 20.68 -32.02
C GLU A 366 1.62 19.67 -33.00
N VAL A 367 2.13 20.15 -34.14
CA VAL A 367 2.77 19.32 -35.17
C VAL A 367 4.15 19.88 -35.50
N LEU A 368 5.17 19.05 -35.33
CA LEU A 368 6.55 19.33 -35.71
C LEU A 368 6.99 18.29 -36.73
N SER A 369 7.22 18.71 -37.97
CA SER A 369 7.83 17.88 -38.99
C SER A 369 9.28 18.29 -39.21
N LEU A 370 10.16 17.33 -38.95
CA LEU A 370 11.60 17.38 -39.19
C LEU A 370 11.94 16.52 -40.42
N ALA A 371 10.95 16.14 -41.24
CA ALA A 371 11.18 15.22 -42.34
C ALA A 371 12.24 15.76 -43.32
N PHE A 372 13.12 14.87 -43.77
CA PHE A 372 14.21 15.15 -44.70
C PHE A 372 15.23 16.19 -44.22
N THR A 373 15.35 16.42 -42.90
CA THR A 373 16.31 17.38 -42.32
C THR A 373 17.65 16.74 -41.92
N ASN A 374 18.67 17.58 -41.67
CA ASN A 374 19.96 17.18 -41.12
C ASN A 374 19.99 17.21 -39.57
N ILE A 375 18.83 17.22 -38.92
CA ILE A 375 18.72 17.24 -37.46
C ILE A 375 18.99 15.82 -36.92
N THR A 376 19.91 15.72 -35.95
CA THR A 376 20.34 14.44 -35.35
C THR A 376 19.77 14.26 -33.94
N SER A 377 20.03 13.10 -33.34
CA SER A 377 19.62 12.76 -31.97
C SER A 377 20.11 13.74 -30.89
N GLU A 378 21.16 14.52 -31.14
CA GLU A 378 21.66 15.54 -30.22
C GLU A 378 20.61 16.63 -29.92
N ALA A 379 19.70 16.87 -30.86
CA ALA A 379 18.66 17.87 -30.72
C ALA A 379 17.42 17.38 -29.94
N ALA A 380 17.38 16.09 -29.54
CA ALA A 380 16.23 15.48 -28.87
C ALA A 380 15.84 16.21 -27.57
N TYR A 381 16.82 16.73 -26.83
CA TYR A 381 16.57 17.52 -25.63
C TYR A 381 15.69 18.75 -25.91
N TYR A 382 15.88 19.42 -27.05
CA TYR A 382 15.12 20.61 -27.42
C TYR A 382 13.69 20.28 -27.83
N ILE A 383 13.46 19.10 -28.42
CA ILE A 383 12.11 18.61 -28.75
C ILE A 383 11.27 18.40 -27.47
N THR A 384 11.88 18.02 -26.34
CA THR A 384 11.15 17.86 -25.06
C THR A 384 10.56 19.17 -24.49
N LYS A 385 10.98 20.32 -25.03
CA LYS A 385 10.46 21.64 -24.65
C LYS A 385 9.09 21.94 -25.26
N PHE A 386 8.68 21.23 -26.32
CA PHE A 386 7.38 21.39 -26.98
C PHE A 386 6.26 20.70 -26.18
N LYS A 387 5.65 21.42 -25.22
CA LYS A 387 4.68 20.83 -24.27
C LYS A 387 3.31 20.46 -24.85
N LYS A 388 2.96 20.98 -26.03
CA LYS A 388 1.69 20.70 -26.72
C LYS A 388 1.84 19.80 -27.95
N LEU A 389 3.03 19.27 -28.19
CA LEU A 389 3.32 18.43 -29.35
C LEU A 389 2.46 17.16 -29.31
N LYS A 390 1.70 16.92 -30.39
CA LYS A 390 0.86 15.75 -30.60
C LYS A 390 1.43 14.85 -31.69
N VAL A 391 2.03 15.45 -32.72
CA VAL A 391 2.61 14.75 -33.87
C VAL A 391 4.04 15.20 -34.05
N LEU A 392 4.96 14.24 -34.07
CA LEU A 392 6.36 14.42 -34.39
C LEU A 392 6.68 13.56 -35.62
N ASP A 393 7.04 14.21 -36.72
CA ASP A 393 7.42 13.55 -37.96
C ASP A 393 8.95 13.61 -38.13
N LEU A 394 9.57 12.43 -38.17
CA LEU A 394 11.02 12.21 -38.25
C LEU A 394 11.40 11.47 -39.55
N TRP A 395 10.54 11.52 -40.58
CA TRP A 395 10.78 10.76 -41.80
C TRP A 395 12.09 11.19 -42.48
N SER A 396 13.02 10.26 -42.71
CA SER A 396 14.32 10.54 -43.35
C SER A 396 15.15 11.64 -42.69
N THR A 397 15.11 11.74 -41.35
CA THR A 397 16.07 12.52 -40.55
C THR A 397 17.39 11.77 -40.35
N LYS A 398 18.50 12.50 -40.13
CA LYS A 398 19.85 11.93 -39.96
C LYS A 398 20.16 11.29 -38.61
#